data_AF-A0A965FPR9-F1
#
_entry.id   AF-A0A965FPR9-F1
#
_cell.length_a   1.000
_cell.length_b   1.000
_cell.length_c   1.000
_cell.angle_alpha   90.00
_cell.angle_beta   90.00
_cell.angle_gamma   90.00
#
_symmetry.space_group_name_H-M   'P 1'
#
loop_
_entity.id
_entity.type
_entity.pdbx_description
1 polymer ?
#
loop_
_entity_poly.entity_id
_entity_poly.type
_entity_poly.pdbx_seq_one_letter_code
_entity_poly.pdbx_strand_id
1 'polypeptide(L)'
;MSRDVAERYALSVLTWLVGQEDLIGLFMGASGASVEDLKQGAGSPEFLGAVLDFVLMDDQWVIRFAQENNEKPDLMMKARAVLPGGEAVHWT
;
A
#
# COMPACT_ATOMS: atom_id res chain seq x y z
N MET A 1 9.93 -7.21 10.62
CA MET A 1 8.96 -6.13 10.89
C MET A 1 7.69 -6.77 11.45
N SER A 2 6.98 -6.17 12.40
CA SER A 2 5.74 -6.73 12.95
C SER A 2 4.52 -6.32 12.12
N ARG A 3 3.40 -7.03 12.28
CA ARG A 3 2.14 -6.74 11.57
C ARG A 3 1.61 -5.34 11.89
N ASP A 4 1.53 -4.96 13.16
CA ASP A 4 1.12 -3.61 13.58
C ASP A 4 1.96 -2.50 12.93
N VAL A 5 3.28 -2.70 12.82
CA VAL A 5 4.18 -1.74 12.14
C VAL A 5 3.89 -1.72 10.64
N ALA A 6 3.62 -2.87 10.02
CA ALA A 6 3.26 -2.97 8.62
C ALA A 6 1.93 -2.26 8.30
N GLU A 7 0.91 -2.43 9.14
CA GLU A 7 -0.38 -1.78 9.00
C GLU A 7 -0.27 -0.25 9.12
N ARG A 8 0.49 0.24 10.12
CA ARG A 8 0.77 1.68 10.28
C ARG A 8 1.55 2.27 9.10
N TYR A 9 2.51 1.51 8.57
CA TYR A 9 3.23 1.89 7.36
C TYR A 9 2.29 1.97 6.16
N ALA A 10 1.48 0.94 5.92
CA ALA A 10 0.51 0.89 4.83
C ALA A 10 -0.55 1.99 4.94
N LEU A 11 -0.99 2.34 6.15
CA LEU A 11 -1.86 3.50 6.41
C LEU A 11 -1.22 4.82 5.99
N SER A 12 0.09 4.98 6.21
CA SER A 12 0.83 6.15 5.76
C SER A 12 0.89 6.20 4.23
N VAL A 13 1.10 5.05 3.57
CA VAL A 13 1.04 4.93 2.11
C VAL A 13 -0.36 5.25 1.57
N LEU A 14 -1.43 4.76 2.21
CA LEU A 14 -2.81 5.08 1.85
C LEU A 14 -3.09 6.58 1.98
N THR A 15 -2.64 7.20 3.07
CA THR A 15 -2.80 8.64 3.30
C THR A 15 -2.08 9.46 2.22
N TRP A 16 -0.86 9.06 1.87
CA TRP A 16 -0.11 9.65 0.77
C TRP A 16 -0.84 9.46 -0.57
N LEU A 17 -1.30 8.26 -0.87
CA LEU A 17 -1.98 7.91 -2.12
C LEU A 17 -3.24 8.75 -2.33
N VAL A 18 -4.05 8.96 -1.28
CA VAL A 18 -5.24 9.82 -1.32
C VAL A 18 -4.90 11.28 -1.66
N GLY A 19 -3.69 11.73 -1.33
CA GLY A 19 -3.19 13.05 -1.71
C GLY A 19 -2.67 13.15 -3.16
N GLN A 20 -2.58 12.04 -3.89
CA GLN A 20 -2.11 11.99 -5.27
C GLN A 20 -3.31 11.89 -6.23
N GLU A 21 -3.80 13.02 -6.74
CA GLU A 21 -5.02 13.08 -7.57
C GLU A 21 -5.02 12.11 -8.76
N ASP A 22 -3.87 11.97 -9.44
CA ASP A 22 -3.73 11.04 -10.57
C ASP A 22 -3.73 9.57 -10.13
N LEU A 23 -3.07 9.26 -9.01
CA LEU A 23 -2.88 7.87 -8.56
C LEU A 23 -4.10 7.33 -7.83
N ILE A 24 -4.81 8.17 -7.06
CA ILE A 24 -6.00 7.72 -6.35
C ILE A 24 -7.12 7.33 -7.32
N GLY A 25 -7.27 8.09 -8.42
CA GLY A 25 -8.22 7.76 -9.48
C GLY A 25 -7.88 6.45 -10.17
N LEU A 26 -6.58 6.22 -10.44
CA LEU A 26 -6.11 4.97 -11.02
C LEU A 26 -6.31 3.77 -10.08
N PHE A 27 -5.99 3.94 -8.80
CA PHE A 27 -6.21 2.90 -7.78
C PHE A 27 -7.69 2.52 -7.68
N MET A 28 -8.58 3.51 -7.58
CA MET A 28 -10.03 3.28 -7.54
C MET A 28 -10.53 2.59 -8.81
N GLY A 29 -10.05 2.99 -9.99
CA GLY A 29 -10.39 2.36 -11.26
C GLY A 29 -9.89 0.91 -11.37
N ALA A 30 -8.69 0.62 -10.86
CA ALA A 30 -8.08 -0.71 -10.93
C ALA A 30 -8.65 -1.69 -9.88
N SER A 31 -8.91 -1.22 -8.66
CA SER A 31 -9.44 -2.02 -7.54
C SER A 31 -10.96 -2.13 -7.53
N GLY A 32 -11.67 -1.20 -8.18
CA GLY A 32 -13.10 -1.03 -8.05
C GLY A 32 -13.54 -0.38 -6.74
N ALA A 33 -12.59 0.13 -5.92
CA ALA A 33 -12.89 0.77 -4.65
C ALA A 33 -13.58 2.13 -4.84
N SER A 34 -14.58 2.39 -4.00
CA SER A 34 -15.18 3.71 -3.84
C SER A 34 -14.48 4.52 -2.75
N VAL A 35 -14.79 5.82 -2.66
CA VAL A 35 -14.30 6.69 -1.57
C VAL A 35 -14.74 6.18 -0.19
N GLU A 36 -15.90 5.52 -0.10
CA GLU A 36 -16.37 4.93 1.15
C GLU A 36 -15.54 3.70 1.53
N ASP A 37 -15.16 2.88 0.55
CA ASP A 37 -14.26 1.74 0.74
C ASP A 37 -12.87 2.20 1.20
N LEU A 38 -12.36 3.34 0.72
CA LEU A 38 -11.08 3.89 1.22
C LEU A 38 -11.14 4.18 2.73
N LYS A 39 -12.25 4.74 3.20
CA LYS A 39 -12.43 5.09 4.62
C LYS A 39 -12.55 3.85 5.49
N GLN A 40 -13.31 2.85 5.04
CA GLN A 40 -13.50 1.60 5.78
C GLN A 40 -12.25 0.71 5.71
N GLY A 41 -11.60 0.67 4.55
CA GLY A 41 -10.42 -0.13 4.24
C GLY A 41 -9.17 0.28 5.01
N ALA A 42 -9.11 1.51 5.55
CA ALA A 42 -8.04 1.93 6.45
C ALA A 42 -7.90 1.01 7.68
N GLY A 43 -8.98 0.35 8.12
CA GLY A 43 -8.95 -0.63 9.21
C GLY A 43 -8.77 -2.10 8.78
N SER A 44 -8.66 -2.39 7.48
CA SER A 44 -8.55 -3.75 6.95
C SER A 44 -7.11 -4.04 6.49
N PRO A 45 -6.40 -4.98 7.15
CA PRO A 45 -5.06 -5.38 6.74
C PRO A 45 -4.98 -5.91 5.29
N GLU A 46 -6.04 -6.54 4.80
CA GLU A 46 -6.17 -7.02 3.43
C GLU A 46 -6.26 -5.87 2.43
N PHE A 47 -7.08 -4.85 2.74
CA PHE A 47 -7.17 -3.64 1.93
C PHE A 47 -5.85 -2.87 1.91
N LEU A 48 -5.22 -2.72 3.08
CA LEU A 48 -3.89 -2.12 3.20
C LEU A 48 -2.83 -2.89 2.39
N GLY A 49 -2.94 -4.21 2.33
CA GLY A 49 -2.12 -5.05 1.45
C GLY A 49 -2.31 -4.70 -0.03
N ALA A 50 -3.56 -4.55 -0.48
CA ALA A 50 -3.87 -4.15 -1.86
C ALA A 50 -3.37 -2.75 -2.22
N VAL A 51 -3.38 -1.80 -1.27
CA VAL A 51 -2.78 -0.47 -1.44
C VAL A 51 -1.28 -0.58 -1.67
N LEU A 52 -0.58 -1.38 -0.86
CA LEU A 52 0.84 -1.61 -1.06
C LEU A 52 1.13 -2.31 -2.40
N ASP A 53 0.34 -3.32 -2.77
CA ASP A 53 0.46 -4.01 -4.06
C ASP A 53 0.33 -3.04 -5.24
N PHE A 54 -0.63 -2.10 -5.16
CA PHE A 54 -0.82 -1.08 -6.19
C PHE A 54 0.39 -0.17 -6.32
N VAL A 55 0.90 0.38 -5.21
CA VAL A 55 2.06 1.29 -5.26
C VAL A 55 3.33 0.54 -5.71
N LEU A 56 3.47 -0.73 -5.36
CA LEU A 56 4.57 -1.60 -5.81
C LEU A 56 4.51 -1.97 -7.30
N MET A 57 3.44 -1.62 -8.04
CA MET A 57 3.37 -1.88 -9.49
C MET A 57 4.35 -1.02 -10.30
N ASP A 58 4.76 0.14 -9.77
CA ASP A 58 5.71 1.04 -10.43
C ASP A 58 6.75 1.56 -9.44
N ASP A 59 8.02 1.26 -9.69
CA ASP A 59 9.14 1.68 -8.85
C ASP A 59 9.19 3.21 -8.66
N GLN A 60 8.71 4.01 -9.61
CA GLN A 60 8.65 5.47 -9.48
C GLN A 60 7.73 5.90 -8.34
N TRP A 61 6.61 5.21 -8.13
CA TRP A 61 5.68 5.52 -7.04
C TRP A 61 6.27 5.15 -5.69
N VAL A 62 6.95 4.00 -5.62
CA VAL A 62 7.68 3.57 -4.41
C VAL A 62 8.77 4.58 -4.04
N ILE A 63 9.59 4.99 -5.03
CA ILE A 63 10.67 5.96 -4.83
C ILE A 63 10.10 7.32 -4.40
N ARG A 64 9.02 7.77 -5.04
CA ARG A 64 8.38 9.05 -4.72
C ARG A 64 7.84 9.07 -3.29
N PHE A 65 7.08 8.05 -2.88
CA PHE A 65 6.61 7.92 -1.50
C PHE A 65 7.78 7.93 -0.51
N ALA A 66 8.82 7.14 -0.79
CA ALA A 66 10.00 7.04 0.08
C ALA A 66 10.74 8.37 0.22
N GLN A 67 10.87 9.15 -0.86
CA GLN A 67 11.48 10.47 -0.83
C GLN A 67 10.64 11.49 -0.05
N GLU A 68 9.33 11.55 -0.30
CA GLU A 68 8.43 12.50 0.36
C GLU A 68 8.28 12.21 1.87
N ASN A 69 8.40 10.94 2.29
CA ASN A 69 8.29 10.54 3.70
C ASN A 69 9.65 10.30 4.39
N ASN A 70 10.77 10.53 3.68
CA ASN A 70 12.13 10.30 4.18
C ASN A 70 12.34 8.85 4.70
N GLU A 71 11.84 7.88 3.94
CA GLU A 71 11.89 6.45 4.22
C GLU A 71 12.75 5.69 3.20
N LYS A 72 13.02 4.41 3.49
CA LYS A 72 13.74 3.53 2.55
C LYS A 72 12.74 2.83 1.62
N PRO A 73 12.99 2.78 0.30
CA PRO A 73 12.11 2.10 -0.67
C PRO A 73 11.84 0.63 -0.32
N ASP A 74 12.83 -0.07 0.24
CA ASP A 74 12.73 -1.49 0.60
C ASP A 74 11.72 -1.76 1.74
N LEU A 75 11.29 -0.73 2.48
CA LEU A 75 10.33 -0.89 3.57
C LEU A 75 8.94 -1.27 3.05
N MET A 76 8.56 -0.80 1.86
CA MET A 76 7.24 -1.09 1.28
C MET A 76 7.09 -2.58 0.99
N MET A 77 8.10 -3.20 0.38
CA MET A 77 8.11 -4.63 0.11
C MET A 77 8.13 -5.45 1.41
N LYS A 78 8.85 -4.99 2.44
CA LYS A 78 8.85 -5.61 3.77
C LYS A 78 7.49 -5.50 4.46
N ALA A 79 6.79 -4.38 4.29
CA ALA A 79 5.42 -4.20 4.78
C ALA A 79 4.46 -5.13 4.09
N ARG A 80 4.55 -5.21 2.76
CA ARG A 80 3.69 -6.09 2.00
C ARG A 80 3.82 -7.55 2.41
N ALA A 81 5.05 -8.04 2.62
CA ALA A 81 5.34 -9.42 3.00
C ALA A 81 4.80 -9.84 4.38
N VAL A 82 4.49 -8.88 5.26
CA VAL A 82 3.98 -9.15 6.61
C VAL A 82 2.45 -9.08 6.66
N LEU A 83 1.82 -8.39 5.69
CA LEU A 83 0.37 -8.29 5.58
C LEU A 83 -0.24 -9.56 4.94
N PRO A 84 -1.52 -9.86 5.21
CA PRO A 84 -2.20 -11.01 4.63
C PRO A 84 -2.04 -11.10 3.10
N GLY A 85 -1.87 -12.32 2.59
CA GLY A 85 -1.71 -12.57 1.16
C GLY A 85 -0.39 -12.04 0.56
N GLY A 86 0.55 -11.59 1.38
CA GLY A 86 1.90 -11.14 0.95
C GLY A 86 2.96 -12.21 1.12
N GLU A 87 2.55 -13.37 1.61
CA GLU A 87 3.38 -14.56 1.68
C GLU A 87 3.79 -14.94 0.26
N ALA A 88 5.10 -15.07 0.02
CA ALA A 88 5.59 -15.57 -1.25
C ALA A 88 5.05 -17.00 -1.43
N VAL A 89 4.04 -17.16 -2.27
CA VAL A 89 3.48 -18.48 -2.56
C VAL A 89 4.52 -19.24 -3.38
N HIS A 90 5.37 -20.00 -2.69
CA HIS A 90 6.27 -20.95 -3.31
C HIS A 90 5.46 -22.16 -3.76
N TRP A 91 5.01 -22.14 -5.01
CA TRP A 91 4.49 -23.34 -5.66
C TRP A 91 5.68 -24.28 -5.93
N THR A 92 5.80 -25.34 -5.13
CA THR A 92 6.67 -26.48 -5.45
C THR A 92 6.00 -27.39 -6.47
#